data_AF-A0A227JFI0-F1
#
_entry.id   AF-A0A227JFI0-F1
#
_cell.length_a   1.000
_cell.length_b   1.000
_cell.length_c   1.000
_cell.angle_alpha   90.00
_cell.angle_beta   90.00
_cell.angle_gamma   90.00
#
_symmetry.space_group_name_H-M   'P 1'
#
loop_
_entity.id
_entity.type
_entity.pdbx_description
1 polymer ?
#
loop_
_entity_poly.entity_id
_entity_poly.type
_entity_poly.pdbx_seq_one_letter_code
_entity_poly.pdbx_strand_id
1 'polypeptide(L)'
;MFNTHFNIVTSNAFKLSTTALIGLLSLTFNATAQSQDIPHGHVIQQEKLVSPTAKGKRQQAQDNTSALKQAMADYRGASAKNKHHYLEQMISLAHGRQALLSELFQSDPSAVAQVTLTAKARKGMPGKVQALLEQEQTLEGELEVFYEDYEDHSKSRLRHVLNTSEGFIEVHGSSQSPINAIQSGAKVRARGWKFKDVADKLDALVVADEADGLSVLAQDSTGTVTASTTTSSAALSNTFGEQRTLVLLVNFQDNPQQPWTIDEVQDMVFGKVNYFYKENSFGQTWLSGDVHGYYTLPINSSCDYKGFESYITAAAEADGIDTSSYSRKVYIYPKVENCGWSGMGTVGGNPSRAWINGAFRLNTIGHELGHNFGLHHA
;
A
#
# COMPACT_ATOMS: atom_id res chain seq x y z
N MET A 1 -63.66 15.47 -49.20
CA MET A 1 -65.01 15.49 -48.60
C MET A 1 -64.95 14.70 -47.31
N PHE A 2 -65.40 15.35 -46.23
CA PHE A 2 -65.71 14.85 -44.88
C PHE A 2 -66.35 13.44 -44.88
N ASN A 3 -66.37 12.62 -43.83
CA ASN A 3 -66.47 12.98 -42.42
C ASN A 3 -66.26 11.75 -41.51
N THR A 4 -65.92 12.07 -40.26
CA THR A 4 -65.98 11.27 -39.03
C THR A 4 -67.36 10.67 -38.70
N HIS A 5 -67.43 9.67 -37.81
CA HIS A 5 -68.21 9.79 -36.56
C HIS A 5 -68.06 8.63 -35.55
N PHE A 6 -68.12 9.04 -34.28
CA PHE A 6 -68.26 8.31 -33.01
C PHE A 6 -69.72 7.88 -32.73
N ASN A 7 -69.90 6.86 -31.87
CA ASN A 7 -70.95 6.67 -30.82
C ASN A 7 -70.81 5.23 -30.29
N ILE A 8 -70.44 4.93 -29.02
CA ILE A 8 -71.18 4.94 -27.73
C ILE A 8 -72.53 4.20 -27.76
N VAL A 9 -72.73 3.24 -26.83
CA VAL A 9 -73.90 3.09 -25.91
C VAL A 9 -73.82 1.78 -25.07
N THR A 10 -73.73 1.97 -23.73
CA THR A 10 -74.40 1.33 -22.56
C THR A 10 -74.43 -0.22 -22.37
N SER A 11 -74.44 -0.80 -21.16
CA SER A 11 -75.46 -0.62 -20.10
C SER A 11 -75.22 -1.42 -18.79
N ASN A 12 -75.83 -0.89 -17.70
CA ASN A 12 -76.45 -1.51 -16.50
C ASN A 12 -75.59 -2.22 -15.42
N ALA A 13 -75.47 -1.70 -14.18
CA ALA A 13 -76.43 -1.64 -13.03
C ALA A 13 -76.44 -2.96 -12.21
N PHE A 14 -76.38 -3.03 -10.86
CA PHE A 14 -77.18 -2.39 -9.80
C PHE A 14 -76.55 -2.57 -8.39
N LYS A 15 -77.08 -1.76 -7.43
CA LYS A 15 -76.79 -1.43 -5.99
C LYS A 15 -76.88 -2.62 -4.99
N LEU A 16 -76.54 -2.61 -3.68
CA LEU A 16 -76.58 -1.66 -2.51
C LEU A 16 -75.54 -2.12 -1.43
N SER A 17 -74.74 -1.25 -0.80
CA SER A 17 -74.91 -0.47 0.47
C SER A 17 -74.98 -1.26 1.81
N THR A 18 -74.01 -1.04 2.70
CA THR A 18 -74.18 -0.49 4.07
C THR A 18 -72.84 -0.11 4.73
N THR A 19 -72.95 0.79 5.69
CA THR A 19 -72.03 1.81 6.21
C THR A 19 -71.18 1.32 7.40
N ALA A 20 -69.94 1.81 7.52
CA ALA A 20 -69.27 2.01 8.81
C ALA A 20 -68.29 3.20 8.72
N LEU A 21 -68.41 4.11 9.69
CA LEU A 21 -67.75 5.39 9.83
C LEU A 21 -66.54 5.26 10.80
N ILE A 22 -65.61 6.22 10.71
CA ILE A 22 -64.69 6.75 11.75
C ILE A 22 -63.19 6.52 11.46
N GLY A 23 -62.44 7.64 11.38
CA GLY A 23 -61.01 7.68 11.70
C GLY A 23 -60.09 8.43 10.75
N LEU A 24 -60.29 9.74 10.54
CA LEU A 24 -59.28 10.62 9.93
C LEU A 24 -58.16 10.88 10.94
N LEU A 25 -56.95 10.38 10.66
CA LEU A 25 -55.71 10.83 11.31
C LEU A 25 -54.88 11.62 10.30
N SER A 26 -54.93 12.95 10.42
CA SER A 26 -54.07 13.89 9.71
C SER A 26 -52.72 13.97 10.43
N LEU A 27 -51.67 13.40 9.84
CA LEU A 27 -50.29 13.62 10.27
C LEU A 27 -49.72 14.84 9.54
N THR A 28 -49.74 15.99 10.21
CA THR A 28 -48.97 17.18 9.83
C THR A 28 -47.51 16.97 10.25
N PHE A 29 -46.59 16.87 9.29
CA PHE A 29 -45.16 16.98 9.56
C PHE A 29 -44.78 18.46 9.70
N ASN A 30 -44.53 18.91 10.93
CA ASN A 30 -43.82 20.16 11.20
C ASN A 30 -42.33 19.91 11.04
N ALA A 31 -41.71 20.55 10.05
CA ALA A 31 -40.27 20.62 9.91
C ALA A 31 -39.73 21.70 10.85
N THR A 32 -39.19 21.29 12.00
CA THR A 32 -38.23 22.10 12.76
C THR A 32 -36.84 21.61 12.43
N ALA A 33 -36.13 22.39 11.61
CA ALA A 33 -34.71 22.19 11.33
C ALA A 33 -33.90 22.48 12.60
N GLN A 34 -33.35 21.41 13.19
CA GLN A 34 -32.39 21.50 14.28
C GLN A 34 -31.05 21.09 13.68
N SER A 35 -30.17 22.06 13.48
CA SER A 35 -28.79 21.84 13.02
C SER A 35 -28.05 21.04 14.08
N GLN A 36 -27.83 19.75 13.83
CA GLN A 36 -26.84 18.97 14.56
C GLN A 36 -25.52 19.11 13.82
N ASP A 37 -24.61 19.90 14.42
CA ASP A 37 -23.19 19.87 14.13
C ASP A 37 -22.70 18.43 14.28
N ILE A 38 -22.28 17.82 13.17
CA ILE A 38 -21.54 16.55 13.18
C ILE A 38 -20.06 16.91 13.26
N PRO A 39 -19.36 16.63 14.36
CA PRO A 39 -17.92 16.81 14.40
C PRO A 39 -17.28 15.74 13.51
N HIS A 40 -16.68 16.17 12.40
CA HIS A 40 -15.81 15.34 11.57
C HIS A 40 -14.54 15.01 12.35
N GLY A 41 -14.57 13.86 13.03
CA GLY A 41 -13.48 13.33 13.83
C GLY A 41 -13.66 11.82 14.03
N HIS A 42 -13.79 11.08 12.92
CA HIS A 42 -13.66 9.63 12.96
C HIS A 42 -12.45 9.23 12.13
N VAL A 43 -11.34 9.06 12.85
CA VAL A 43 -10.23 8.21 12.45
C VAL A 43 -10.82 6.82 12.22
N ILE A 44 -11.15 6.48 10.97
CA ILE A 44 -11.35 5.08 10.60
C ILE A 44 -9.95 4.49 10.51
N GLN A 45 -9.39 4.15 11.67
CA GLN A 45 -8.34 3.15 11.74
C GLN A 45 -9.00 1.86 11.28
N GLN A 46 -8.80 1.47 10.03
CA GLN A 46 -9.11 0.11 9.59
C GLN A 46 -8.17 -0.82 10.37
N GLU A 47 -8.55 -1.21 11.58
CA GLU A 47 -8.12 -2.46 12.15
C GLU A 47 -8.58 -3.54 11.17
N LYS A 48 -7.65 -4.02 10.35
CA LYS A 48 -7.87 -5.16 9.46
C LYS A 48 -8.35 -6.31 10.35
N LEU A 49 -9.66 -6.59 10.34
CA LEU A 49 -10.26 -7.70 11.06
C LEU A 49 -9.50 -8.97 10.68
N VAL A 50 -8.66 -9.46 11.61
CA VAL A 50 -7.85 -10.66 11.40
C VAL A 50 -8.82 -11.81 11.12
N SER A 51 -8.73 -12.41 9.93
CA SER A 51 -9.65 -13.48 9.56
C SER A 51 -9.56 -14.62 10.59
N PRO A 52 -10.67 -15.31 10.92
CA PRO A 52 -10.64 -16.47 11.82
C PRO A 52 -9.59 -17.51 11.39
N THR A 53 -9.37 -17.62 10.08
CA THR A 53 -8.32 -18.44 9.46
C THR A 53 -6.91 -17.97 9.85
N ALA A 54 -6.60 -16.67 9.74
CA ALA A 54 -5.30 -16.12 10.14
C ALA A 54 -5.03 -16.30 11.65
N LYS A 55 -6.07 -16.12 12.48
CA LYS A 55 -5.98 -16.39 13.93
C LYS A 55 -5.66 -17.86 14.22
N GLY A 56 -6.34 -18.79 13.54
CA GLY A 56 -6.07 -20.22 13.66
C GLY A 56 -4.65 -20.60 13.23
N LYS A 57 -4.18 -20.06 12.09
CA LYS A 57 -2.81 -20.27 11.61
C LYS A 57 -1.76 -19.73 12.58
N ARG A 58 -1.99 -18.55 13.15
CA ARG A 58 -1.12 -17.97 14.18
C ARG A 58 -1.02 -18.88 15.39
N GLN A 59 -2.14 -19.43 15.89
CA GLN A 59 -2.13 -20.37 17.01
C GLN A 59 -1.36 -21.64 16.67
N GLN A 60 -1.58 -22.23 15.50
CA GLN A 60 -0.84 -23.42 15.06
C GLN A 60 0.67 -23.16 14.97
N ALA A 61 1.07 -21.98 14.47
CA ALA A 61 2.46 -21.57 14.45
C ALA A 61 3.05 -21.42 15.87
N GLN A 62 2.29 -20.86 16.83
CA GLN A 62 2.69 -20.75 18.23
C GLN A 62 2.83 -22.11 18.91
N ASP A 63 1.89 -23.03 18.66
CA ASP A 63 1.91 -24.39 19.22
C ASP A 63 3.12 -25.16 18.67
N ASN A 64 3.37 -25.07 17.36
CA ASN A 64 4.56 -25.66 16.74
C ASN A 64 5.85 -25.05 17.31
N THR A 65 5.92 -23.73 17.50
CA THR A 65 7.05 -23.05 18.15
C THR A 65 7.33 -23.61 19.54
N SER A 66 6.27 -23.84 20.32
CA SER A 66 6.34 -24.34 21.68
C SER A 66 6.80 -25.80 21.70
N ALA A 67 6.26 -26.64 20.82
CA ALA A 67 6.69 -28.02 20.63
C ALA A 67 8.17 -28.12 20.22
N LEU A 68 8.64 -27.23 19.34
CA LEU A 68 10.05 -27.18 18.92
C LEU A 68 10.98 -26.80 20.08
N LYS A 69 10.59 -25.81 20.90
CA LYS A 69 11.32 -25.45 22.12
C LYS A 69 11.38 -26.61 23.11
N GLN A 70 10.28 -27.36 23.27
CA GLN A 70 10.22 -28.54 24.14
C GLN A 70 11.13 -29.66 23.61
N ALA A 71 11.05 -30.00 22.31
CA ALA A 71 11.91 -31.01 21.70
C ALA A 71 13.40 -30.65 21.84
N MET A 72 13.75 -29.36 21.81
CA MET A 72 15.11 -28.89 22.07
C MET A 72 15.53 -29.06 23.55
N ALA A 73 14.61 -28.84 24.50
CA ALA A 73 14.88 -29.10 25.91
C ALA A 73 15.10 -30.60 26.17
N ASP A 74 14.25 -31.46 25.58
CA ASP A 74 14.36 -32.91 25.69
C ASP A 74 15.65 -33.42 25.03
N TYR A 75 16.02 -32.88 23.86
CA TYR A 75 17.29 -33.17 23.19
C TYR A 75 18.50 -32.87 24.07
N ARG A 76 18.48 -31.80 24.86
CA ARG A 76 19.57 -31.44 25.78
C ARG A 76 19.71 -32.45 26.92
N GLY A 77 18.59 -32.94 27.46
CA GLY A 77 18.56 -33.92 28.55
C GLY A 77 18.70 -35.39 28.10
N ALA A 78 18.58 -35.67 26.80
CA ALA A 78 18.54 -37.03 26.27
C ALA A 78 19.90 -37.75 26.27
N SER A 79 19.84 -39.07 26.45
CA SER A 79 20.98 -39.98 26.19
C SER A 79 21.37 -39.97 24.71
N ALA A 80 22.61 -40.39 24.39
CA ALA A 80 23.09 -40.42 23.00
C ALA A 80 22.17 -41.20 22.05
N LYS A 81 21.55 -42.28 22.53
CA LYS A 81 20.60 -43.11 21.77
C LYS A 81 19.28 -42.39 21.46
N ASN A 82 18.81 -41.53 22.37
CA ASN A 82 17.53 -40.82 22.22
C ASN A 82 17.68 -39.45 21.53
N LYS A 83 18.89 -38.88 21.49
CA LYS A 83 19.16 -37.63 20.78
C LYS A 83 18.80 -37.68 19.29
N HIS A 84 18.95 -38.85 18.64
CA HIS A 84 18.54 -39.02 17.24
C HIS A 84 17.03 -38.85 17.07
N HIS A 85 16.21 -39.43 17.95
CA HIS A 85 14.75 -39.28 17.91
C HIS A 85 14.31 -37.82 18.04
N TYR A 86 14.84 -37.09 19.02
CA TYR A 86 14.50 -35.67 19.20
C TYR A 86 15.05 -34.78 18.08
N LEU A 87 16.17 -35.15 17.46
CA LEU A 87 16.66 -34.46 16.26
C LEU A 87 15.67 -34.58 15.10
N GLU A 88 15.20 -35.79 14.79
CA GLU A 88 14.22 -36.00 13.72
C GLU A 88 12.89 -35.30 14.03
N GLN A 89 12.46 -35.31 15.30
CA GLN A 89 11.29 -34.56 15.74
C GLN A 89 11.45 -33.05 15.52
N MET A 90 12.60 -32.47 15.87
CA MET A 90 12.89 -31.05 15.63
C MET A 90 12.93 -30.70 14.14
N ILE A 91 13.49 -31.58 13.29
CA ILE A 91 13.50 -31.40 11.83
C ILE A 91 12.08 -31.38 11.29
N SER A 92 11.24 -32.34 11.68
CA SER A 92 9.83 -32.39 11.28
C SER A 92 9.05 -31.15 11.73
N LEU A 93 9.24 -30.73 12.98
CA LEU A 93 8.62 -29.52 13.52
C LEU A 93 9.08 -28.26 12.77
N ALA A 94 10.37 -28.14 12.45
CA ALA A 94 10.92 -27.02 11.68
C ALA A 94 10.33 -26.95 10.27
N HIS A 95 10.16 -28.09 9.58
CA HIS A 95 9.46 -28.11 8.29
C HIS A 95 8.00 -27.70 8.39
N GLY A 96 7.27 -28.26 9.37
CA GLY A 96 5.87 -27.87 9.62
C GLY A 96 5.74 -26.38 9.93
N ARG A 97 6.71 -25.82 10.65
CA ARG A 97 6.81 -24.40 10.94
C ARG A 97 7.01 -23.56 9.68
N GLN A 98 7.95 -23.91 8.81
CA GLN A 98 8.19 -23.17 7.57
C GLN A 98 6.91 -23.04 6.73
N ALA A 99 6.14 -24.13 6.61
CA ALA A 99 4.85 -24.12 5.92
C ALA A 99 3.84 -23.19 6.61
N LEU A 100 3.69 -23.30 7.93
CA LEU A 100 2.78 -22.46 8.71
C LEU A 100 3.12 -20.98 8.64
N LEU A 101 4.42 -20.62 8.66
CA LEU A 101 4.84 -19.22 8.56
C LEU A 101 4.66 -18.65 7.17
N SER A 102 4.92 -19.43 6.12
CA SER A 102 4.64 -19.01 4.74
C SER A 102 3.16 -18.73 4.55
N GLU A 103 2.30 -19.61 5.07
CA GLU A 103 0.85 -19.41 5.05
C GLU A 103 0.37 -18.24 5.91
N LEU A 104 0.95 -18.08 7.11
CA LEU A 104 0.63 -16.97 8.00
C LEU A 104 1.02 -15.65 7.33
N PHE A 105 2.21 -15.58 6.74
CA PHE A 105 2.71 -14.42 6.02
C PHE A 105 1.74 -13.97 4.92
N GLN A 106 1.20 -14.90 4.13
CA GLN A 106 0.22 -14.55 3.08
C GLN A 106 -1.05 -13.90 3.64
N SER A 107 -1.46 -14.28 4.86
CA SER A 107 -2.70 -13.78 5.48
C SER A 107 -2.50 -12.56 6.38
N ASP A 108 -1.36 -12.50 7.07
CA ASP A 108 -1.00 -11.50 8.07
C ASP A 108 0.54 -11.50 8.26
N PRO A 109 1.28 -10.78 7.41
CA PRO A 109 2.74 -10.68 7.50
C PRO A 109 3.23 -10.21 8.87
N SER A 110 2.51 -9.28 9.49
CA SER A 110 2.89 -8.68 10.78
C SER A 110 2.84 -9.68 11.94
N ALA A 111 1.92 -10.65 11.89
CA ALA A 111 1.82 -11.70 12.91
C ALA A 111 3.00 -12.66 12.92
N VAL A 112 3.76 -12.73 11.82
CA VAL A 112 4.91 -13.62 11.72
C VAL A 112 5.98 -13.27 12.76
N ALA A 113 6.23 -11.98 12.99
CA ALA A 113 7.16 -11.52 14.03
C ALA A 113 6.81 -12.08 15.42
N GLN A 114 5.52 -12.17 15.75
CA GLN A 114 5.03 -12.64 17.06
C GLN A 114 5.28 -14.13 17.31
N VAL A 115 5.50 -14.92 16.25
CA VAL A 115 5.69 -16.37 16.33
C VAL A 115 7.12 -16.79 16.02
N THR A 116 7.99 -15.85 15.64
CA THR A 116 9.41 -16.11 15.31
C THR A 116 10.24 -16.54 16.53
N LEU A 117 11.30 -17.31 16.28
CA LEU A 117 12.26 -17.68 17.33
C LEU A 117 13.34 -16.62 17.49
N THR A 118 13.58 -16.21 18.75
CA THR A 118 14.69 -15.30 19.08
C THR A 118 16.04 -15.94 18.74
N ALA A 119 17.07 -15.12 18.50
CA ALA A 119 18.44 -15.61 18.32
C ALA A 119 18.90 -16.53 19.48
N LYS A 120 18.53 -16.20 20.72
CA LYS A 120 18.84 -17.01 21.91
C LYS A 120 18.17 -18.39 21.89
N ALA A 121 16.91 -18.48 21.44
CA ALA A 121 16.20 -19.75 21.36
C ALA A 121 16.77 -20.67 20.27
N ARG A 122 17.22 -20.09 19.15
CA ARG A 122 17.90 -20.81 18.06
C ARG A 122 19.31 -21.26 18.46
N LYS A 123 20.01 -20.44 19.26
CA LYS A 123 21.39 -20.70 19.71
C LYS A 123 21.46 -22.02 20.48
N GLY A 124 22.14 -22.99 19.89
CA GLY A 124 22.36 -24.32 20.45
C GLY A 124 21.46 -25.42 19.88
N MET A 125 20.50 -25.11 19.00
CA MET A 125 19.82 -26.14 18.21
C MET A 125 20.82 -26.84 17.28
N PRO A 126 20.63 -28.13 16.92
CA PRO A 126 21.50 -28.81 15.96
C PRO A 126 21.56 -28.09 14.61
N GLY A 127 22.71 -28.12 13.93
CA GLY A 127 22.92 -27.37 12.68
C GLY A 127 21.88 -27.66 11.59
N LYS A 128 21.43 -28.93 11.48
CA LYS A 128 20.35 -29.32 10.56
C LYS A 128 19.03 -28.62 10.84
N VAL A 129 18.71 -28.38 12.13
CA VAL A 129 17.49 -27.67 12.53
C VAL A 129 17.68 -26.18 12.30
N GLN A 130 18.84 -25.60 12.67
CA GLN A 130 19.11 -24.17 12.45
C GLN A 130 18.99 -23.76 10.97
N ALA A 131 19.40 -24.63 10.04
CA ALA A 131 19.28 -24.38 8.60
C ALA A 131 17.83 -24.28 8.10
N LEU A 132 16.86 -24.80 8.86
CA LEU A 132 15.43 -24.80 8.53
C LEU A 132 14.66 -23.65 9.21
N LEU A 133 15.30 -22.89 10.10
CA LEU A 133 14.63 -21.83 10.84
C LEU A 133 14.84 -20.47 10.18
N GLU A 134 13.86 -19.59 10.35
CA GLU A 134 13.92 -18.19 9.92
C GLU A 134 15.20 -17.53 10.44
N GLN A 135 15.87 -16.75 9.60
CA GLN A 135 17.09 -16.04 9.96
C GLN A 135 16.78 -14.58 10.26
N GLU A 136 17.33 -14.08 11.36
CA GLU A 136 17.22 -12.67 11.69
C GLU A 136 18.36 -11.96 10.98
N GLN A 137 18.04 -10.88 10.28
CA GLN A 137 18.98 -10.10 9.52
C GLN A 137 18.86 -8.63 9.90
N THR A 138 19.94 -7.90 9.71
CA THR A 138 19.98 -6.45 9.81
C THR A 138 20.39 -5.95 8.43
N LEU A 139 19.50 -5.22 7.78
CA LEU A 139 19.67 -4.68 6.44
C LEU A 139 19.68 -3.16 6.51
N GLU A 140 20.46 -2.54 5.64
CA GLU A 140 20.54 -1.09 5.48
C GLU A 140 20.21 -0.72 4.04
N GLY A 141 19.52 0.40 3.88
CA GLY A 141 19.10 0.86 2.57
C GLY A 141 18.30 2.14 2.63
N GLU A 142 17.84 2.57 1.46
CA GLU A 142 16.87 3.66 1.34
C GLU A 142 15.46 3.08 1.30
N LEU A 143 14.57 3.60 2.15
CA LEU A 143 13.19 3.15 2.24
C LEU A 143 12.34 3.91 1.21
N GLU A 144 11.71 3.16 0.32
CA GLU A 144 10.66 3.64 -0.56
C GLU A 144 9.30 3.31 0.06
N VAL A 145 8.51 4.34 0.32
CA VAL A 145 7.18 4.24 0.93
C VAL A 145 6.17 4.78 -0.06
N PHE A 146 5.19 3.98 -0.45
CA PHE A 146 4.23 4.36 -1.48
C PHE A 146 2.91 3.61 -1.34
N TYR A 147 1.84 4.23 -1.84
CA TYR A 147 0.56 3.55 -1.99
C TYR A 147 0.47 2.91 -3.37
N GLU A 148 -0.16 1.73 -3.41
CA GLU A 148 -0.78 1.20 -4.62
C GLU A 148 -2.29 1.37 -4.51
N ASP A 149 -2.86 2.21 -5.38
CA ASP A 149 -4.26 2.58 -5.36
C ASP A 149 -5.04 1.94 -6.49
N TYR A 150 -6.23 1.48 -6.16
CA TYR A 150 -7.11 0.74 -7.05
C TYR A 150 -8.38 1.55 -7.29
N GLU A 151 -9.06 1.30 -8.41
CA GLU A 151 -10.42 1.83 -8.65
C GLU A 151 -11.38 1.50 -7.49
N ASP A 152 -11.20 0.31 -6.92
CA ASP A 152 -11.82 -0.10 -5.67
C ASP A 152 -10.86 0.24 -4.52
N HIS A 153 -11.01 1.43 -3.94
CA HIS A 153 -10.17 1.95 -2.86
C HIS A 153 -10.09 1.05 -1.62
N SER A 154 -11.00 0.07 -1.46
CA SER A 154 -10.89 -0.92 -0.38
C SER A 154 -9.70 -1.88 -0.54
N LYS A 155 -9.07 -1.89 -1.73
CA LYS A 155 -7.88 -2.69 -2.05
C LYS A 155 -6.58 -1.91 -1.96
N SER A 156 -6.64 -0.59 -1.77
CA SER A 156 -5.47 0.27 -1.65
C SER A 156 -4.55 -0.22 -0.54
N ARG A 157 -3.25 -0.18 -0.81
CA ARG A 157 -2.24 -0.73 0.12
C ARG A 157 -1.01 0.15 0.20
N LEU A 158 -0.58 0.43 1.43
CA LEU A 158 0.73 1.01 1.73
C LEU A 158 1.80 -0.08 1.61
N ARG A 159 2.83 0.19 0.82
CA ARG A 159 4.00 -0.67 0.62
C ARG A 159 5.23 -0.01 1.22
N HIS A 160 6.15 -0.83 1.72
CA HIS A 160 7.46 -0.39 2.19
C HIS A 160 8.52 -1.26 1.52
N VAL A 161 9.34 -0.66 0.67
CA VAL A 161 10.40 -1.37 -0.05
C VAL A 161 11.74 -0.79 0.37
N LEU A 162 12.61 -1.63 0.92
CA LEU A 162 13.98 -1.26 1.24
C LEU A 162 14.87 -1.53 0.02
N ASN A 163 15.44 -0.47 -0.54
CA ASN A 163 16.44 -0.56 -1.59
C ASN A 163 17.84 -0.74 -0.97
N THR A 164 18.39 -1.95 -1.08
CA THR A 164 19.70 -2.32 -0.53
C THR A 164 20.73 -2.53 -1.65
N SER A 165 22.01 -2.65 -1.29
CA SER A 165 23.06 -3.03 -2.26
C SER A 165 22.87 -4.42 -2.86
N GLU A 166 22.08 -5.30 -2.23
CA GLU A 166 21.81 -6.67 -2.69
C GLU A 166 20.49 -6.78 -3.46
N GLY A 167 19.74 -5.68 -3.60
CA GLY A 167 18.44 -5.62 -4.25
C GLY A 167 17.32 -5.09 -3.36
N PHE A 168 16.08 -5.27 -3.81
CA PHE A 168 14.88 -4.76 -3.15
C PHE A 168 14.27 -5.77 -2.20
N ILE A 169 13.95 -5.35 -0.99
CA ILE A 169 13.32 -6.17 0.04
C ILE A 169 12.00 -5.54 0.46
N GLU A 170 10.90 -6.30 0.45
CA GLU A 170 9.65 -5.81 1.03
C GLU A 170 9.75 -5.81 2.55
N VAL A 171 9.35 -4.73 3.21
CA VAL A 171 9.39 -4.62 4.67
C VAL A 171 7.97 -4.63 5.22
N HIS A 172 7.71 -5.54 6.15
CA HIS A 172 6.44 -5.63 6.85
C HIS A 172 6.61 -5.34 8.33
N GLY A 173 5.76 -4.49 8.87
CA GLY A 173 5.56 -4.29 10.31
C GLY A 173 4.09 -4.40 10.67
N SER A 174 3.74 -4.32 11.96
CA SER A 174 2.34 -4.17 12.35
C SER A 174 1.82 -2.76 12.05
N SER A 175 0.52 -2.54 12.26
CA SER A 175 -0.08 -1.21 12.18
C SER A 175 0.50 -0.20 13.19
N GLN A 176 1.13 -0.69 14.26
CA GLN A 176 1.79 0.13 15.27
C GLN A 176 3.28 0.32 15.01
N SER A 177 3.82 -0.36 13.98
CA SER A 177 5.23 -0.30 13.66
C SER A 177 5.65 1.14 13.30
N PRO A 178 6.81 1.62 13.80
CA PRO A 178 7.34 2.93 13.44
C PRO A 178 7.57 3.12 11.94
N ILE A 179 7.68 2.03 11.17
CA ILE A 179 7.86 2.09 9.72
C ILE A 179 6.76 2.89 9.01
N ASN A 180 5.53 2.83 9.53
CA ASN A 180 4.35 3.48 8.93
C ASN A 180 4.41 5.01 9.03
N ALA A 181 5.30 5.57 9.86
CA ALA A 181 5.49 7.02 10.01
C ALA A 181 6.67 7.56 9.17
N ILE A 182 7.44 6.68 8.52
CA ILE A 182 8.61 7.06 7.73
C ILE A 182 8.16 7.41 6.30
N GLN A 183 8.72 8.50 5.77
CA GLN A 183 8.48 8.93 4.39
C GLN A 183 9.47 8.28 3.43
N SER A 184 9.12 8.27 2.14
CA SER A 184 9.99 7.78 1.08
C SER A 184 11.31 8.58 1.03
N GLY A 185 12.42 7.89 0.73
CA GLY A 185 13.77 8.45 0.66
C GLY A 185 14.56 8.42 1.97
N ALA A 186 13.97 7.96 3.08
CA ALA A 186 14.68 7.83 4.34
C ALA A 186 15.70 6.69 4.30
N LYS A 187 16.96 6.96 4.68
CA LYS A 187 17.95 5.90 4.91
C LYS A 187 17.66 5.24 6.26
N VAL A 188 17.52 3.92 6.26
CA VAL A 188 17.16 3.17 7.46
C VAL A 188 18.04 1.94 7.63
N ARG A 189 18.20 1.52 8.89
CA ARG A 189 18.64 0.19 9.27
C ARG A 189 17.46 -0.56 9.85
N ALA A 190 17.08 -1.65 9.20
CA ALA A 190 15.97 -2.52 9.59
C ALA A 190 16.50 -3.86 10.10
N ARG A 191 16.07 -4.26 11.29
CA ARG A 191 16.34 -5.58 11.87
C ARG A 191 15.05 -6.38 11.92
N GLY A 192 15.06 -7.56 11.32
CA GLY A 192 13.87 -8.41 11.24
C GLY A 192 14.18 -9.82 10.79
N TRP A 193 13.13 -10.61 10.56
CA TRP A 193 13.25 -11.97 10.04
C TRP A 193 13.07 -11.98 8.54
N LYS A 194 14.07 -12.52 7.84
CA LYS A 194 14.06 -12.60 6.38
C LYS A 194 13.32 -13.84 5.91
N PHE A 195 12.42 -13.65 4.97
CA PHE A 195 11.68 -14.67 4.24
C PHE A 195 12.02 -14.58 2.76
N LYS A 196 12.18 -15.72 2.11
CA LYS A 196 12.48 -15.79 0.67
C LYS A 196 11.23 -16.09 -0.13
N ASP A 197 11.19 -15.55 -1.35
CA ASP A 197 10.16 -15.85 -2.35
C ASP A 197 8.72 -15.62 -1.84
N VAL A 198 8.51 -14.56 -1.07
CA VAL A 198 7.20 -14.23 -0.48
C VAL A 198 6.58 -13.02 -1.17
N ALA A 199 5.32 -13.14 -1.61
CA ALA A 199 4.54 -12.10 -2.31
C ALA A 199 5.26 -11.42 -3.50
N ASP A 200 4.75 -11.62 -4.72
CA ASP A 200 5.34 -11.04 -5.95
C ASP A 200 6.82 -11.42 -6.18
N LYS A 201 7.28 -12.53 -5.57
CA LYS A 201 8.64 -13.10 -5.63
C LYS A 201 9.75 -12.20 -5.06
N LEU A 202 9.41 -11.32 -4.13
CA LEU A 202 10.41 -10.58 -3.39
C LEU A 202 10.84 -11.35 -2.14
N ASP A 203 12.09 -11.12 -1.74
CA ASP A 203 12.45 -11.39 -0.36
C ASP A 203 11.73 -10.36 0.51
N ALA A 204 11.26 -10.79 1.68
CA ALA A 204 10.68 -9.88 2.67
C ALA A 204 11.41 -9.91 4.00
N LEU A 205 11.36 -8.80 4.69
CA LEU A 205 11.85 -8.61 6.04
C LEU A 205 10.67 -8.23 6.93
N VAL A 206 10.34 -9.08 7.90
CA VAL A 206 9.34 -8.74 8.91
C VAL A 206 10.06 -8.12 10.10
N VAL A 207 9.85 -6.83 10.34
CA VAL A 207 10.41 -6.10 11.47
C VAL A 207 9.51 -6.27 12.70
N ALA A 208 10.12 -6.35 13.87
CA ALA A 208 9.37 -6.31 15.13
C ALA A 208 8.93 -4.87 15.43
N ASP A 209 7.84 -4.72 16.20
CA ASP A 209 7.37 -3.42 16.68
C ASP A 209 8.22 -2.85 17.83
N GLU A 210 9.25 -3.59 18.26
CA GLU A 210 10.23 -3.18 19.26
C GLU A 210 11.05 -1.98 18.75
N ALA A 211 11.44 -1.09 19.66
CA ALA A 211 12.16 0.15 19.33
C ALA A 211 13.47 -0.09 18.53
N ASP A 212 14.13 -1.24 18.73
CA ASP A 212 15.38 -1.60 18.04
C ASP A 212 15.18 -2.23 16.64
N GLY A 213 13.93 -2.47 16.22
CA GLY A 213 13.62 -3.10 14.94
C GLY A 213 13.86 -2.21 13.73
N LEU A 214 13.81 -0.89 13.91
CA LEU A 214 13.99 0.09 12.84
C LEU A 214 14.64 1.38 13.35
N SER A 215 15.69 1.82 12.68
CA SER A 215 16.35 3.09 12.99
C SER A 215 16.57 3.92 11.72
N VAL A 216 16.33 5.22 11.82
CA VAL A 216 16.61 6.17 10.74
C VAL A 216 18.07 6.59 10.86
N LEU A 217 18.80 6.44 9.76
CA LEU A 217 20.20 6.80 9.65
C LEU A 217 20.28 8.28 9.24
N ALA A 218 20.60 9.16 10.19
CA ALA A 218 20.74 10.58 9.91
C ALA A 218 21.89 10.85 8.92
N GLN A 219 21.67 11.74 7.96
CA GLN A 219 22.62 12.05 6.90
C GLN A 219 23.83 12.90 7.37
N ASP A 220 23.83 13.46 8.59
CA ASP A 220 24.95 14.25 9.12
C ASP A 220 25.01 14.30 10.67
N SER A 221 24.80 13.16 11.34
CA SER A 221 25.08 13.09 12.78
C SER A 221 25.50 11.67 13.14
N THR A 222 26.59 11.55 13.89
CA THR A 222 27.11 10.31 14.47
C THR A 222 26.19 9.67 15.52
N GLY A 223 24.87 9.89 15.43
CA GLY A 223 23.86 9.40 16.34
C GLY A 223 22.77 8.64 15.57
N THR A 224 22.59 7.36 15.93
CA THR A 224 21.42 6.57 15.54
C THR A 224 20.20 7.15 16.25
N VAL A 225 19.20 7.63 15.51
CA VAL A 225 17.92 8.02 16.11
C VAL A 225 17.00 6.80 16.07
N THR A 226 16.75 6.22 17.23
CA THR A 226 15.69 5.23 17.41
C THR A 226 14.36 5.90 17.08
N ALA A 227 13.58 5.31 16.17
CA ALA A 227 12.26 5.84 15.80
C ALA A 227 11.32 5.72 17.01
N SER A 228 11.30 6.76 17.85
CA SER A 228 10.38 6.85 18.98
C SER A 228 8.97 7.15 18.47
N THR A 229 7.96 6.50 19.03
CA THR A 229 6.51 6.59 18.73
C THR A 229 5.88 7.97 18.95
N THR A 230 6.68 9.03 19.07
CA THR A 230 6.26 10.42 19.35
C THR A 230 6.78 11.42 18.33
N THR A 231 7.12 11.00 17.12
CA THR A 231 7.37 11.95 16.03
C THR A 231 6.04 12.43 15.48
N SER A 232 5.62 13.63 15.90
CA SER A 232 4.78 14.52 15.09
C SER A 232 5.17 14.35 13.62
N SER A 233 4.20 14.12 12.72
CA SER A 233 4.44 14.03 11.28
C SER A 233 5.45 15.10 10.91
N ALA A 234 6.67 14.70 10.53
CA ALA A 234 7.64 15.68 10.08
C ALA A 234 6.98 16.35 8.88
N ALA A 235 6.67 17.65 9.02
CA ALA A 235 6.12 18.42 7.92
C ALA A 235 7.08 18.23 6.76
N LEU A 236 6.60 17.71 5.64
CA LEU A 236 7.43 17.56 4.47
C LEU A 236 8.02 18.91 4.12
N SER A 237 9.34 18.97 3.99
CA SER A 237 9.97 20.09 3.32
C SER A 237 9.41 20.17 1.89
N ASN A 238 9.08 21.38 1.43
CA ASN A 238 8.65 21.65 0.04
C ASN A 238 7.23 21.17 -0.33
N THR A 239 6.23 21.47 0.49
CA THR A 239 4.79 21.32 0.11
C THR A 239 4.10 22.64 -0.21
N PHE A 240 4.68 23.76 0.21
CA PHE A 240 4.23 25.12 -0.09
C PHE A 240 5.00 25.71 -1.27
N GLY A 241 4.39 26.69 -1.94
CA GLY A 241 4.98 27.39 -3.07
C GLY A 241 4.89 26.61 -4.38
N GLU A 242 5.78 26.96 -5.30
CA GLU A 242 5.93 26.30 -6.59
C GLU A 242 6.42 24.85 -6.44
N GLN A 243 5.73 23.93 -7.10
CA GLN A 243 6.04 22.51 -7.13
C GLN A 243 6.45 22.10 -8.55
N ARG A 244 7.75 22.15 -8.81
CA ARG A 244 8.35 21.78 -10.11
C ARG A 244 8.13 20.28 -10.37
N THR A 245 7.27 19.99 -11.34
CA THR A 245 6.83 18.64 -11.70
C THR A 245 7.27 18.30 -13.11
N LEU A 246 7.96 17.17 -13.26
CA LEU A 246 8.27 16.59 -14.57
C LEU A 246 7.25 15.49 -14.86
N VAL A 247 6.53 15.61 -15.97
CA VAL A 247 5.60 14.57 -16.43
C VAL A 247 6.21 13.87 -17.64
N LEU A 248 6.40 12.56 -17.54
CA LEU A 248 6.96 11.75 -18.63
C LEU A 248 5.91 10.75 -19.10
N LEU A 249 5.51 10.90 -20.36
CA LEU A 249 4.72 9.93 -21.08
C LEU A 249 5.65 8.79 -21.50
N VAL A 250 5.30 7.58 -21.11
CA VAL A 250 6.09 6.38 -21.44
C VAL A 250 5.19 5.29 -21.97
N ASN A 251 5.77 4.39 -22.76
CA ASN A 251 5.11 3.18 -23.23
C ASN A 251 6.14 2.03 -23.31
N PHE A 252 5.69 0.84 -23.70
CA PHE A 252 6.48 -0.38 -23.59
C PHE A 252 6.70 -1.02 -24.96
N GLN A 253 7.73 -1.84 -25.11
CA GLN A 253 8.04 -2.47 -26.41
C GLN A 253 6.92 -3.41 -26.90
N ASP A 254 6.18 -4.02 -25.98
CA ASP A 254 5.00 -4.88 -26.25
C ASP A 254 3.68 -4.10 -26.24
N ASN A 255 3.67 -2.85 -25.75
CA ASN A 255 2.52 -1.95 -25.74
C ASN A 255 2.95 -0.52 -26.09
N PRO A 256 3.19 -0.23 -27.39
CA PRO A 256 3.70 1.07 -27.84
C PRO A 256 2.59 2.11 -28.03
N GLN A 257 1.42 1.93 -27.40
CA GLN A 257 0.30 2.84 -27.55
C GLN A 257 0.64 4.24 -27.02
N GLN A 258 0.01 5.25 -27.62
CA GLN A 258 0.17 6.67 -27.27
C GLN A 258 -1.21 7.34 -27.18
N PRO A 259 -2.02 6.96 -26.18
CA PRO A 259 -3.44 7.32 -26.15
C PRO A 259 -3.72 8.80 -25.84
N TRP A 260 -2.72 9.53 -25.31
CA TRP A 260 -2.83 10.95 -24.97
C TRP A 260 -1.72 11.76 -25.62
N THR A 261 -2.05 12.95 -26.11
CA THR A 261 -1.10 13.94 -26.59
C THR A 261 -0.40 14.66 -25.43
N ILE A 262 0.76 15.26 -25.70
CA ILE A 262 1.48 16.11 -24.73
C ILE A 262 0.58 17.25 -24.25
N ASP A 263 -0.16 17.91 -25.16
CA ASP A 263 -1.04 19.03 -24.82
C ASP A 263 -2.21 18.63 -23.91
N GLU A 264 -2.81 17.46 -24.13
CA GLU A 264 -3.85 16.93 -23.24
C GLU A 264 -3.32 16.69 -21.82
N VAL A 265 -2.10 16.15 -21.72
CA VAL A 265 -1.43 15.89 -20.45
C VAL A 265 -1.03 17.20 -19.76
N GLN A 266 -0.55 18.18 -20.53
CA GLN A 266 -0.26 19.53 -20.04
C GLN A 266 -1.52 20.19 -19.45
N ASP A 267 -2.66 20.16 -20.16
CA ASP A 267 -3.94 20.68 -19.67
C ASP A 267 -4.43 19.95 -18.42
N MET A 268 -4.30 18.62 -18.39
CA MET A 268 -4.70 17.82 -17.24
C MET A 268 -3.88 18.16 -15.99
N VAL A 269 -2.54 18.12 -16.07
CA VAL A 269 -1.66 18.28 -14.91
C VAL A 269 -1.53 19.74 -14.51
N PHE A 270 -1.16 20.61 -15.44
CA PHE A 270 -0.83 22.01 -15.13
C PHE A 270 -2.03 22.96 -15.26
N GLY A 271 -3.13 22.51 -15.86
CA GLY A 271 -4.43 23.17 -15.82
C GLY A 271 -5.30 22.64 -14.68
N LYS A 272 -5.88 21.45 -14.87
CA LYS A 272 -6.95 20.93 -13.99
C LYS A 272 -6.46 20.51 -12.60
N VAL A 273 -5.42 19.69 -12.52
CA VAL A 273 -4.86 19.24 -11.22
C VAL A 273 -4.20 20.41 -10.48
N ASN A 274 -3.47 21.28 -11.18
CA ASN A 274 -2.95 22.51 -10.61
C ASN A 274 -4.05 23.42 -10.03
N TYR A 275 -5.16 23.61 -10.75
CA TYR A 275 -6.30 24.38 -10.26
C TYR A 275 -6.86 23.79 -8.97
N PHE A 276 -7.05 22.46 -8.93
CA PHE A 276 -7.48 21.76 -7.73
C PHE A 276 -6.55 22.04 -6.53
N TYR A 277 -5.23 21.95 -6.70
CA TYR A 277 -4.29 22.26 -5.61
C TYR A 277 -4.31 23.73 -5.20
N LYS A 278 -4.39 24.66 -6.16
CA LYS A 278 -4.50 26.09 -5.84
C LYS A 278 -5.77 26.39 -5.05
N GLU A 279 -6.90 25.83 -5.45
CA GLU A 279 -8.18 26.02 -4.77
C GLU A 279 -8.13 25.47 -3.34
N ASN A 280 -7.73 24.21 -3.18
CA ASN A 280 -7.74 23.54 -1.88
C ASN A 280 -6.62 24.00 -0.93
N SER A 281 -5.58 24.68 -1.44
CA SER A 281 -4.51 25.26 -0.63
C SER A 281 -4.67 26.77 -0.39
N PHE A 282 -5.75 27.40 -0.87
CA PHE A 282 -5.91 28.86 -0.86
C PHE A 282 -4.76 29.60 -1.56
N GLY A 283 -4.27 29.05 -2.67
CA GLY A 283 -3.19 29.59 -3.49
C GLY A 283 -1.78 29.38 -2.91
N GLN A 284 -1.65 28.62 -1.83
CA GLN A 284 -0.36 28.40 -1.17
C GLN A 284 0.52 27.35 -1.85
N THR A 285 -0.07 26.48 -2.67
CA THR A 285 0.63 25.43 -3.43
C THR A 285 0.16 25.42 -4.88
N TRP A 286 1.11 25.35 -5.82
CA TRP A 286 0.79 25.22 -7.24
C TRP A 286 1.81 24.37 -7.97
N LEU A 287 1.36 23.73 -9.05
CA LEU A 287 2.20 22.95 -9.94
C LEU A 287 2.71 23.81 -11.10
N SER A 288 3.96 23.58 -11.49
CA SER A 288 4.58 24.08 -12.71
C SER A 288 5.57 23.04 -13.24
N GLY A 289 5.98 23.15 -14.50
CA GLY A 289 6.95 22.25 -15.09
C GLY A 289 6.53 21.81 -16.48
N ASP A 290 6.96 20.62 -16.86
CA ASP A 290 7.15 20.25 -18.24
C ASP A 290 6.64 18.83 -18.51
N VAL A 291 6.09 18.60 -19.70
CA VAL A 291 5.59 17.30 -20.19
C VAL A 291 6.46 16.85 -21.36
N HIS A 292 7.01 15.65 -21.28
CA HIS A 292 7.83 15.07 -22.34
C HIS A 292 7.45 13.62 -22.64
N GLY A 293 7.92 13.09 -23.77
CA GLY A 293 7.68 11.73 -24.24
C GLY A 293 6.98 11.69 -25.61
N TYR A 294 6.51 10.53 -26.08
CA TYR A 294 6.59 9.23 -25.42
C TYR A 294 8.00 8.64 -25.45
N TYR A 295 8.45 8.09 -24.33
CA TYR A 295 9.62 7.22 -24.29
C TYR A 295 9.20 5.75 -24.31
N THR A 296 9.63 5.01 -25.33
CA THR A 296 9.42 3.56 -25.40
C THR A 296 10.51 2.84 -24.62
N LEU A 297 10.11 2.22 -23.51
CA LEU A 297 11.04 1.49 -22.65
C LEU A 297 11.42 0.15 -23.29
N PRO A 298 12.70 -0.28 -23.20
CA PRO A 298 13.19 -1.54 -23.79
C PRO A 298 12.82 -2.76 -22.93
N ILE A 299 11.60 -2.77 -22.39
CA ILE A 299 11.05 -3.80 -21.52
C ILE A 299 9.58 -4.00 -21.88
N ASN A 300 9.06 -5.20 -21.57
CA ASN A 300 7.65 -5.48 -21.67
C ASN A 300 6.89 -4.83 -20.51
N SER A 301 5.62 -4.50 -20.77
CA SER A 301 4.67 -4.04 -19.78
C SER A 301 4.54 -5.05 -18.63
N SER A 302 4.59 -4.55 -17.40
CA SER A 302 4.53 -5.39 -16.21
C SER A 302 4.01 -4.59 -15.00
N CYS A 303 3.62 -5.30 -13.93
CA CYS A 303 3.22 -4.68 -12.67
C CYS A 303 4.39 -4.43 -11.72
N ASP A 304 5.58 -4.89 -12.12
CA ASP A 304 6.81 -4.58 -11.42
C ASP A 304 7.26 -3.19 -11.86
N TYR A 305 7.00 -2.20 -11.02
CA TYR A 305 7.46 -0.83 -11.25
C TYR A 305 8.98 -0.70 -11.06
N LYS A 306 9.63 -1.71 -10.48
CA LYS A 306 11.07 -1.68 -10.18
C LYS A 306 11.86 -1.68 -11.49
N GLY A 307 12.87 -0.83 -11.54
CA GLY A 307 13.69 -0.65 -12.74
C GLY A 307 13.06 0.21 -13.84
N PHE A 308 11.73 0.45 -13.84
CA PHE A 308 11.10 1.35 -14.82
C PHE A 308 11.76 2.72 -14.78
N GLU A 309 11.92 3.28 -13.58
CA GLU A 309 12.50 4.61 -13.40
C GLU A 309 13.91 4.73 -13.99
N SER A 310 14.74 3.70 -13.93
CA SER A 310 16.08 3.75 -14.50
C SER A 310 16.06 3.91 -16.02
N TYR A 311 15.14 3.20 -16.70
CA TYR A 311 14.95 3.34 -18.15
C TYR A 311 14.32 4.69 -18.50
N ILE A 312 13.33 5.13 -17.72
CA ILE A 312 12.64 6.42 -17.93
C ILE A 312 13.62 7.58 -17.77
N THR A 313 14.40 7.58 -16.68
CA THR A 313 15.39 8.62 -16.39
C THR A 313 16.45 8.66 -17.47
N ALA A 314 17.00 7.51 -17.88
CA ALA A 314 17.97 7.44 -18.95
C ALA A 314 17.42 7.97 -20.29
N ALA A 315 16.15 7.68 -20.61
CA ALA A 315 15.51 8.18 -21.82
C ALA A 315 15.30 9.70 -21.79
N ALA A 316 14.85 10.25 -20.66
CA ALA A 316 14.68 11.69 -20.48
C ALA A 316 16.03 12.44 -20.53
N GLU A 317 17.06 11.90 -19.87
CA GLU A 317 18.41 12.49 -19.89
C GLU A 317 19.04 12.44 -21.29
N ALA A 318 18.81 11.36 -22.05
CA ALA A 318 19.23 11.28 -23.45
C ALA A 318 18.55 12.32 -24.36
N ASP A 319 17.37 12.80 -23.97
CA ASP A 319 16.62 13.89 -24.60
C ASP A 319 17.03 15.28 -24.06
N GLY A 320 18.07 15.34 -23.23
CA GLY A 320 18.62 16.58 -22.68
C GLY A 320 17.85 17.17 -21.50
N ILE A 321 16.97 16.38 -20.87
CA ILE A 321 16.18 16.83 -19.72
C ILE A 321 16.96 16.61 -18.43
N ASP A 322 17.23 17.68 -17.69
CA ASP A 322 17.77 17.59 -16.33
C ASP A 322 16.65 17.20 -15.35
N THR A 323 16.50 15.90 -15.12
CA THR A 323 15.48 15.36 -14.22
C THR A 323 15.68 15.75 -12.75
N SER A 324 16.88 16.22 -12.37
CA SER A 324 17.20 16.62 -11.00
C SER A 324 16.62 18.00 -10.63
N SER A 325 16.25 18.80 -11.63
CA SER A 325 15.64 20.12 -11.45
C SER A 325 14.16 20.09 -11.00
N TYR A 326 13.57 18.89 -10.88
CA TYR A 326 12.18 18.69 -10.50
C TYR A 326 12.07 17.95 -9.18
N SER A 327 11.29 18.50 -8.25
CA SER A 327 11.00 17.86 -6.96
C SER A 327 9.93 16.78 -7.07
N ARG A 328 9.23 16.68 -8.22
CA ARG A 328 8.17 15.72 -8.49
C ARG A 328 8.31 15.11 -9.86
N LYS A 329 8.11 13.80 -9.96
CA LYS A 329 8.11 13.06 -11.22
C LYS A 329 6.80 12.29 -11.36
N VAL A 330 6.10 12.49 -12.47
CA VAL A 330 4.86 11.79 -12.79
C VAL A 330 5.07 10.98 -14.05
N TYR A 331 4.90 9.66 -13.97
CA TYR A 331 5.04 8.75 -15.08
C TYR A 331 3.65 8.31 -15.53
N ILE A 332 3.28 8.60 -16.78
CA ILE A 332 1.97 8.26 -17.34
C ILE A 332 2.16 7.28 -18.48
N TYR A 333 1.47 6.14 -18.45
CA TYR A 333 1.58 5.12 -19.49
C TYR A 333 0.23 4.44 -19.79
N PRO A 334 0.12 3.81 -20.98
CA PRO A 334 -1.08 3.05 -21.35
C PRO A 334 -1.42 1.99 -20.32
N LYS A 335 -2.71 1.62 -20.24
CA LYS A 335 -3.18 0.59 -19.30
C LYS A 335 -2.42 -0.72 -19.50
N VAL A 336 -1.83 -1.20 -18.41
CA VAL A 336 -1.25 -2.53 -18.26
C VAL A 336 -2.31 -3.38 -17.56
N GLU A 337 -3.02 -4.19 -18.34
CA GLU A 337 -4.27 -4.86 -17.94
C GLU A 337 -4.13 -5.84 -16.76
N ASN A 338 -2.97 -6.50 -16.65
CA ASN A 338 -2.69 -7.41 -15.54
C ASN A 338 -2.34 -6.70 -14.23
N CYS A 339 -2.26 -5.36 -14.22
CA CYS A 339 -2.00 -4.56 -13.04
C CYS A 339 -3.29 -3.97 -12.50
N GLY A 340 -3.69 -4.46 -11.32
CA GLY A 340 -4.96 -4.09 -10.71
C GLY A 340 -5.04 -2.64 -10.23
N TRP A 341 -3.91 -2.02 -9.88
CA TRP A 341 -3.85 -0.63 -9.45
C TRP A 341 -4.03 0.33 -10.65
N SER A 342 -4.64 1.48 -10.39
CA SER A 342 -4.83 2.60 -11.32
C SER A 342 -3.75 3.65 -11.15
N GLY A 343 -3.22 3.81 -9.93
CA GLY A 343 -2.15 4.73 -9.61
C GLY A 343 -1.25 4.19 -8.49
N MET A 344 -0.04 4.75 -8.42
CA MET A 344 0.85 4.59 -7.28
C MET A 344 1.51 5.93 -6.99
N GLY A 345 1.72 6.24 -5.71
CA GLY A 345 2.32 7.50 -5.29
C GLY A 345 3.23 7.29 -4.08
N THR A 346 4.48 7.77 -4.16
CA THR A 346 5.34 7.79 -2.98
C THR A 346 4.77 8.71 -1.91
N VAL A 347 4.83 8.29 -0.65
CA VAL A 347 4.48 9.12 0.50
C VAL A 347 5.64 10.08 0.77
N GLY A 348 5.49 11.30 0.27
CA GLY A 348 6.59 12.27 0.26
C GLY A 348 7.74 11.85 -0.65
N GLY A 349 8.96 12.15 -0.20
CA GLY A 349 10.20 11.97 -0.96
C GLY A 349 10.64 13.25 -1.68
N ASN A 350 11.93 13.32 -1.99
CA ASN A 350 12.50 14.40 -2.78
C ASN A 350 13.63 13.86 -3.68
N PRO A 351 13.35 13.56 -4.98
CA PRO A 351 12.07 13.77 -5.64
C PRO A 351 11.00 12.77 -5.19
N SER A 352 9.74 13.22 -5.18
CA SER A 352 8.57 12.33 -5.04
C SER A 352 8.17 11.77 -6.41
N ARG A 353 7.47 10.63 -6.43
CA ARG A 353 7.14 9.90 -7.67
C ARG A 353 5.68 9.46 -7.68
N ALA A 354 5.05 9.57 -8.85
CA ALA A 354 3.72 9.04 -9.12
C ALA A 354 3.71 8.24 -10.43
N TRP A 355 2.98 7.13 -10.46
CA TRP A 355 2.85 6.25 -11.61
C TRP A 355 1.37 6.08 -11.96
N ILE A 356 0.98 6.39 -13.19
CA ILE A 356 -0.42 6.40 -13.64
C ILE A 356 -0.62 5.34 -14.71
N ASN A 357 -1.39 4.31 -14.37
CA ASN A 357 -1.63 3.14 -15.22
C ASN A 357 -2.97 3.23 -15.94
N GLY A 358 -2.99 3.84 -17.12
CA GLY A 358 -4.21 3.95 -17.94
C GLY A 358 -5.25 4.96 -17.43
N ALA A 359 -5.26 5.26 -16.14
CA ALA A 359 -6.26 6.07 -15.46
C ALA A 359 -5.99 7.57 -15.58
N PHE A 360 -5.97 8.08 -16.83
CA PHE A 360 -5.74 9.49 -17.13
C PHE A 360 -6.98 10.35 -16.80
N ARG A 361 -7.09 10.76 -15.54
CA ARG A 361 -8.18 11.60 -15.02
C ARG A 361 -7.72 12.38 -13.79
N LEU A 362 -8.39 13.51 -13.54
CA LEU A 362 -8.08 14.43 -12.43
C LEU A 362 -7.99 13.69 -11.10
N ASN A 363 -8.99 12.86 -10.78
CA ASN A 363 -9.06 12.15 -9.50
C ASN A 363 -7.78 11.33 -9.26
N THR A 364 -7.42 10.44 -10.19
CA THR A 364 -6.23 9.58 -10.00
C THR A 364 -4.94 10.39 -9.94
N ILE A 365 -4.70 11.30 -10.88
CA ILE A 365 -3.43 12.06 -10.91
C ILE A 365 -3.30 12.97 -9.68
N GLY A 366 -4.39 13.64 -9.29
CA GLY A 366 -4.42 14.48 -8.09
C GLY A 366 -4.30 13.67 -6.79
N HIS A 367 -4.87 12.47 -6.74
CA HIS A 367 -4.74 11.56 -5.61
C HIS A 367 -3.29 11.10 -5.41
N GLU A 368 -2.63 10.60 -6.46
CA GLU A 368 -1.24 10.15 -6.36
C GLU A 368 -0.28 11.30 -5.99
N LEU A 369 -0.52 12.49 -6.54
CA LEU A 369 0.23 13.68 -6.13
C LEU A 369 -0.06 14.07 -4.67
N GLY A 370 -1.24 13.77 -4.13
CA GLY A 370 -1.56 13.96 -2.71
C GLY A 370 -0.64 13.13 -1.82
N HIS A 371 -0.37 11.88 -2.19
CA HIS A 371 0.64 11.05 -1.52
C HIS A 371 2.03 11.67 -1.61
N ASN A 372 2.40 12.24 -2.76
CA ASN A 372 3.68 12.97 -2.93
C ASN A 372 3.80 14.20 -2.00
N PHE A 373 2.67 14.78 -1.57
CA PHE A 373 2.61 15.81 -0.53
C PHE A 373 2.53 15.25 0.91
N GLY A 374 2.74 13.94 1.09
CA GLY A 374 2.86 13.26 2.38
C GLY A 374 1.55 12.80 2.98
N LEU A 375 0.45 12.91 2.24
CA LEU A 375 -0.84 12.41 2.70
C LEU A 375 -0.82 10.88 2.67
N HIS A 376 -1.24 10.24 3.76
CA HIS A 376 -1.46 8.80 3.81
C HIS A 376 -2.85 8.40 3.28
N HIS A 377 -3.75 9.37 3.14
CA HIS A 377 -5.06 9.22 2.52
C HIS A 377 -5.27 10.49 1.71
N ALA A 378 -5.30 10.37 0.39
CA ALA A 378 -5.30 11.51 -0.54
C ALA A 378 -6.68 11.79 -1.13
#